data_AF-A0A1C7LN63-F1
#
_entry.id   AF-A0A1C7LN63-F1
#
_cell.length_a   1.000
_cell.length_b   1.000
_cell.length_c   1.000
_cell.angle_alpha   90.00
_cell.angle_beta   90.00
_cell.angle_gamma   90.00
#
_symmetry.space_group_name_H-M   'P 1'
#
loop_
_entity.id
_entity.type
_entity.pdbx_description
1 polymer ?
#
loop_
_entity_poly.entity_id
_entity_poly.type
_entity_poly.pdbx_seq_one_letter_code
_entity_poly.pdbx_strand_id
1 'polypeptide(L)'
;MSTSQSSPSASKAVSKEQQIFEFTKRKRWADLLITELNDVITLVLSETCQVLYCGNAVTELLGWRDDELADSYLIELMNPDDRTSFQLMFMQSISNNTEILAYCRLQCKNDFYVCSDYTSAPREVLFEIKGHPHFLPDSTKFLCYFAMAKPYPSRNTAMLNTFLELKMENERLQQRILELRTQSATLSAAEPMPFSQPHPRAPLPHGYYGRYEDMGNGTPGTPIVGFDTNVVVSAPRLGEDDEGDANGPRNTKRLKRVYGTEQHVCVTCGRTDSPEWRKGPTGPKTLCNACGLRWAKKVRKTGEAEGEGDITQQASGSGTVF
;
A
#
# COMPACT_ATOMS: atom_id res chain seq x y z
N MET A 1 -15.26 24.17 -70.96
CA MET A 1 -14.58 22.92 -70.58
C MET A 1 -14.07 23.12 -69.15
N SER A 2 -14.96 23.06 -68.18
CA SER A 2 -15.36 21.85 -67.43
C SER A 2 -14.37 21.56 -66.29
N THR A 3 -14.82 21.97 -65.11
CA THR A 3 -14.30 21.77 -63.76
C THR A 3 -14.16 20.30 -63.39
N SER A 4 -13.09 19.93 -62.68
CA SER A 4 -12.99 18.69 -61.90
C SER A 4 -12.61 19.00 -60.46
N GLN A 5 -13.63 19.23 -59.63
CA GLN A 5 -13.51 19.13 -58.17
C GLN A 5 -13.74 17.66 -57.80
N SER A 6 -12.77 17.06 -57.13
CA SER A 6 -12.89 15.74 -56.51
C SER A 6 -13.56 15.90 -55.14
N SER A 7 -14.78 15.36 -55.02
CA SER A 7 -15.54 15.29 -53.77
C SER A 7 -14.93 14.25 -52.81
N PRO A 8 -14.73 14.55 -51.51
CA PRO A 8 -14.48 13.51 -50.54
C PRO A 8 -15.79 12.84 -50.10
N SER A 9 -15.77 11.52 -50.06
CA SER A 9 -16.87 10.64 -49.68
C SER A 9 -17.34 10.90 -48.24
N ALA A 10 -18.64 11.11 -48.07
CA ALA A 10 -19.31 11.21 -46.77
C ALA A 10 -19.14 9.90 -45.97
N SER A 11 -18.35 9.96 -44.91
CA SER A 11 -18.23 8.89 -43.92
C SER A 11 -19.46 8.94 -43.01
N LYS A 12 -20.29 7.88 -43.05
CA LYS A 12 -21.44 7.73 -42.15
C LYS A 12 -20.96 7.76 -40.70
N ALA A 13 -21.43 8.75 -39.93
CA ALA A 13 -21.22 8.82 -38.50
C ALA A 13 -21.93 7.63 -37.82
N VAL A 14 -21.15 6.70 -37.31
CA VAL A 14 -21.64 5.66 -36.39
C VAL A 14 -21.92 6.35 -35.07
N SER A 15 -23.19 6.52 -34.72
CA SER A 15 -23.61 6.97 -33.40
C SER A 15 -23.12 5.97 -32.36
N LYS A 16 -22.08 6.33 -31.60
CA LYS A 16 -21.66 5.58 -30.42
C LYS A 16 -22.79 5.68 -29.39
N GLU A 17 -23.62 4.65 -29.35
CA GLU A 17 -24.55 4.43 -28.26
C GLU A 17 -23.71 4.30 -26.98
N GLN A 18 -23.83 5.29 -26.12
CA GLN A 18 -23.02 5.44 -24.92
C GLN A 18 -23.33 4.24 -24.02
N GLN A 19 -22.35 3.34 -23.83
CA GLN A 19 -22.54 2.13 -23.03
C GLN A 19 -22.97 2.52 -21.61
N ILE A 20 -24.27 2.43 -21.34
CA ILE A 20 -24.83 2.63 -20.01
C ILE A 20 -24.33 1.45 -19.17
N PHE A 21 -23.29 1.70 -18.37
CA PHE A 21 -22.66 0.70 -17.54
C PHE A 21 -23.72 0.03 -16.64
N GLU A 22 -23.67 -1.30 -16.55
CA GLU A 22 -24.67 -2.15 -15.86
C GLU A 22 -24.98 -1.70 -14.42
N PHE A 23 -24.02 -1.08 -13.74
CA PHE A 23 -24.21 -0.62 -12.36
C PHE A 23 -25.18 0.55 -12.21
N THR A 24 -25.32 1.40 -13.24
CA THR A 24 -26.25 2.56 -13.25
C THR A 24 -27.73 2.14 -13.24
N LYS A 25 -28.02 0.85 -13.44
CA LYS A 25 -29.37 0.27 -13.37
C LYS A 25 -29.83 -0.03 -11.94
N ARG A 26 -28.92 -0.01 -10.96
CA ARG A 26 -29.25 -0.29 -9.55
C ARG A 26 -29.91 0.94 -8.91
N LYS A 27 -30.90 0.75 -8.04
CA LYS A 27 -31.43 1.87 -7.22
C LYS A 27 -30.31 2.44 -6.36
N ARG A 28 -30.22 3.77 -6.24
CA ARG A 28 -29.19 4.48 -5.47
C ARG A 28 -27.76 4.19 -5.91
N TRP A 29 -27.54 3.90 -7.20
CA TRP A 29 -26.19 3.66 -7.72
C TRP A 29 -25.26 4.87 -7.55
N ALA A 30 -25.79 6.09 -7.63
CA ALA A 30 -25.01 7.31 -7.43
C ALA A 30 -24.54 7.43 -5.97
N ASP A 31 -25.43 7.17 -5.01
CA ASP A 31 -25.09 7.14 -3.58
C ASP A 31 -23.99 6.11 -3.31
N LEU A 32 -24.12 4.90 -3.87
CA LEU A 32 -23.10 3.85 -3.73
C LEU A 32 -21.75 4.28 -4.33
N LEU A 33 -21.73 4.98 -5.46
CA LEU A 33 -20.47 5.49 -6.01
C LEU A 33 -19.85 6.53 -5.07
N ILE A 34 -20.62 7.50 -4.60
CA ILE A 34 -20.10 8.60 -3.79
C ILE A 34 -19.62 8.08 -2.42
N THR A 35 -20.33 7.12 -1.83
CA THR A 35 -19.96 6.53 -0.54
C THR A 35 -18.73 5.61 -0.62
N GLU A 36 -18.51 4.93 -1.75
CA GLU A 36 -17.36 4.01 -1.90
C GLU A 36 -16.08 4.72 -2.42
N LEU A 37 -16.18 5.98 -2.86
CA LEU A 37 -15.05 6.79 -3.29
C LEU A 37 -14.31 7.36 -2.09
N ASN A 38 -13.44 6.56 -1.48
CA ASN A 38 -12.70 6.91 -0.26
C ASN A 38 -11.40 7.67 -0.51
N ASP A 39 -10.92 7.71 -1.76
CA ASP A 39 -9.65 8.33 -2.15
C ASP A 39 -9.79 9.73 -2.75
N VAL A 40 -11.01 10.24 -2.84
CA VAL A 40 -11.34 11.56 -3.39
C VAL A 40 -12.40 12.23 -2.52
N ILE A 41 -12.09 13.40 -1.99
CA ILE A 41 -13.07 14.23 -1.28
C ILE A 41 -13.97 14.90 -2.31
N THR A 42 -15.24 14.52 -2.34
CA THR A 42 -16.26 15.19 -3.14
C THR A 42 -16.84 16.36 -2.35
N LEU A 43 -16.97 17.52 -2.98
CA LEU A 43 -17.42 18.76 -2.36
C LEU A 43 -18.49 19.42 -3.24
N VAL A 44 -19.52 19.96 -2.60
CA VAL A 44 -20.42 20.95 -3.21
C VAL A 44 -20.28 22.22 -2.41
N LEU A 45 -19.93 23.31 -3.09
CA LEU A 45 -19.67 24.60 -2.46
C LEU A 45 -20.69 25.65 -2.92
N SER A 46 -20.93 26.64 -2.07
CA SER A 46 -21.66 27.87 -2.40
C SER A 46 -20.81 28.82 -3.24
N GLU A 47 -21.35 29.98 -3.62
CA GLU A 47 -20.62 31.05 -4.31
C GLU A 47 -19.51 31.68 -3.45
N THR A 48 -19.54 31.46 -2.13
CA THR A 48 -18.58 32.00 -1.15
C THR A 48 -17.58 30.96 -0.63
N CYS A 49 -17.44 29.81 -1.31
CA CYS A 49 -16.65 28.65 -0.84
C CYS A 49 -17.15 28.02 0.47
N GLN A 50 -18.41 28.24 0.85
CA GLN A 50 -19.03 27.52 1.96
C GLN A 50 -19.34 26.08 1.54
N VAL A 51 -19.05 25.10 2.39
CA VAL A 51 -19.26 23.68 2.11
C VAL A 51 -20.74 23.33 2.32
N LEU A 52 -21.46 23.12 1.22
CA LEU A 52 -22.86 22.66 1.23
C LEU A 52 -22.98 21.14 1.39
N TYR A 53 -21.97 20.41 0.90
CA TYR A 53 -21.87 18.97 1.02
C TYR A 53 -20.40 18.54 0.97
N CYS A 54 -20.03 17.53 1.75
CA CYS A 54 -18.75 16.84 1.62
C CYS A 54 -18.95 15.32 1.71
N GLY A 55 -18.17 14.57 0.92
CA GLY A 55 -18.19 13.10 0.95
C GLY A 55 -17.40 12.50 2.11
N ASN A 56 -17.70 11.23 2.44
CA ASN A 56 -17.12 10.49 3.56
C ASN A 56 -15.58 10.35 3.52
N ALA A 57 -14.97 10.47 2.34
CA ALA A 57 -13.52 10.44 2.18
C ALA A 57 -12.79 11.49 3.03
N VAL A 58 -13.46 12.59 3.41
CA VAL A 58 -12.84 13.63 4.24
C VAL A 58 -12.41 13.12 5.62
N THR A 59 -13.16 12.16 6.18
CA THR A 59 -12.81 11.52 7.46
C THR A 59 -11.62 10.61 7.31
N GLU A 60 -11.55 9.84 6.21
CA GLU A 60 -10.43 8.92 5.96
C GLU A 60 -9.14 9.63 5.54
N LEU A 61 -9.25 10.79 4.89
CA LEU A 61 -8.09 11.50 4.34
C LEU A 61 -7.58 12.65 5.24
N LEU A 62 -8.47 13.32 5.97
CA LEU A 62 -8.12 14.47 6.81
C LEU A 62 -8.56 14.33 8.28
N GLY A 63 -9.38 13.33 8.61
CA GLY A 63 -9.85 13.09 9.99
C GLY A 63 -11.02 13.96 10.45
N TRP A 64 -11.49 14.87 9.59
CA TRP A 64 -12.68 15.66 9.88
C TRP A 64 -13.95 14.85 9.63
N ARG A 65 -14.96 15.07 10.46
CA ARG A 65 -16.28 14.48 10.19
C ARG A 65 -17.02 15.33 9.15
N ASP A 66 -17.89 14.70 8.39
CA ASP A 66 -18.66 15.35 7.34
C ASP A 66 -19.59 16.44 7.88
N ASP A 67 -20.20 16.21 9.04
CA ASP A 67 -21.04 17.17 9.76
C ASP A 67 -20.26 18.36 10.36
N GLU A 68 -18.96 18.20 10.61
CA GLU A 68 -18.12 19.29 11.11
C GLU A 68 -17.70 20.26 10.01
N LEU A 69 -17.62 19.77 8.77
CA LEU A 69 -17.27 20.58 7.61
C LEU A 69 -18.49 21.16 6.90
N ALA A 70 -19.66 20.54 7.03
CA ALA A 70 -20.91 21.13 6.54
C ALA A 70 -21.10 22.55 7.11
N ASP A 71 -21.51 23.48 6.26
CA ASP A 71 -21.69 24.91 6.57
C ASP A 71 -20.43 25.70 6.96
N SER A 72 -19.26 25.05 7.05
CA SER A 72 -17.96 25.72 7.21
C SER A 72 -17.41 26.26 5.88
N TYR A 73 -16.34 27.05 5.92
CA TYR A 73 -15.67 27.54 4.71
C TYR A 73 -14.47 26.66 4.36
N LEU A 74 -14.41 26.16 3.12
CA LEU A 74 -13.29 25.34 2.65
C LEU A 74 -11.93 26.05 2.78
N ILE A 75 -11.93 27.38 2.65
CA ILE A 75 -10.72 28.20 2.73
C ILE A 75 -10.09 28.21 4.13
N GLU A 76 -10.88 27.93 5.18
CA GLU A 76 -10.36 27.84 6.55
C GLU A 76 -9.55 26.57 6.77
N LEU A 77 -9.92 25.50 6.04
CA LEU A 77 -9.20 24.22 6.02
C LEU A 77 -7.89 24.32 5.22
N MET A 78 -7.74 25.32 4.36
CA MET A 78 -6.55 25.51 3.53
C MET A 78 -5.41 26.18 4.30
N ASN A 79 -4.18 25.78 3.98
CA ASN A 79 -2.97 26.47 4.41
C ASN A 79 -3.05 27.96 4.03
N PRO A 80 -2.68 28.91 4.93
CA PRO A 80 -2.79 30.35 4.69
C PRO A 80 -2.17 30.83 3.38
N ASP A 81 -1.03 30.26 2.96
CA ASP A 81 -0.33 30.68 1.75
C ASP A 81 -1.11 30.33 0.47
N ASP A 82 -1.93 29.28 0.53
CA ASP A 82 -2.65 28.75 -0.64
C ASP A 82 -4.03 29.44 -0.83
N ARG A 83 -4.55 30.10 0.23
CA ARG A 83 -5.92 30.66 0.27
C ARG A 83 -6.18 31.69 -0.82
N THR A 84 -5.31 32.69 -0.93
CA THR A 84 -5.49 33.81 -1.86
C THR A 84 -5.48 33.33 -3.31
N SER A 85 -4.55 32.43 -3.64
CA SER A 85 -4.44 31.87 -4.99
C SER A 85 -5.69 31.06 -5.36
N PHE A 86 -6.14 30.18 -4.46
CA PHE A 86 -7.34 29.39 -4.68
C PHE A 86 -8.59 30.25 -4.82
N GLN A 87 -8.77 31.25 -3.94
CA GLN A 87 -9.95 32.12 -3.96
C GLN A 87 -10.07 32.90 -5.28
N LEU A 88 -8.96 33.43 -5.79
CA LEU A 88 -8.94 34.11 -7.10
C LEU A 88 -9.33 33.16 -8.23
N MET A 89 -8.76 31.96 -8.27
CA MET A 89 -9.11 30.94 -9.27
C MET A 89 -10.58 30.53 -9.19
N PHE A 90 -11.09 30.35 -7.98
CA PHE A 90 -12.48 29.98 -7.73
C PHE A 90 -13.47 31.05 -8.21
N MET A 91 -13.23 32.32 -7.85
CA MET A 91 -14.08 33.44 -8.30
C MET A 91 -14.03 33.63 -9.82
N GLN A 92 -12.84 33.51 -10.42
CA GLN A 92 -12.68 33.58 -11.87
C GLN A 92 -13.40 32.43 -12.58
N SER A 93 -13.33 31.23 -12.00
CA SER A 93 -14.02 30.03 -12.50
C SER A 93 -15.53 30.19 -12.54
N ILE A 94 -16.13 30.72 -11.46
CA ILE A 94 -17.56 31.05 -11.43
C ILE A 94 -17.89 32.10 -12.50
N SER A 95 -17.14 33.19 -12.55
CA SER A 95 -17.42 34.31 -13.47
C SER A 95 -17.33 33.90 -14.95
N ASN A 96 -16.38 33.04 -15.27
CA ASN A 96 -16.11 32.62 -16.66
C ASN A 96 -16.78 31.29 -17.03
N ASN A 97 -17.43 30.62 -16.08
CA ASN A 97 -17.95 29.27 -16.24
C ASN A 97 -16.88 28.28 -16.76
N THR A 98 -15.70 28.30 -16.16
CA THR A 98 -14.57 27.44 -16.54
C THR A 98 -14.22 26.46 -15.44
N GLU A 99 -13.70 25.29 -15.78
CA GLU A 99 -13.12 24.38 -14.78
C GLU A 99 -11.79 24.92 -14.23
N ILE A 100 -11.41 24.49 -13.02
CA ILE A 100 -10.09 24.75 -12.43
C ILE A 100 -9.38 23.45 -12.08
N LEU A 101 -8.06 23.55 -12.05
CA LEU A 101 -7.17 22.58 -11.42
C LEU A 101 -6.26 23.36 -10.47
N ALA A 102 -6.47 23.21 -9.17
CA ALA A 102 -5.69 23.87 -8.12
C ALA A 102 -4.90 22.85 -7.31
N TYR A 103 -3.80 23.30 -6.72
CA TYR A 103 -3.05 22.51 -5.74
C TYR A 103 -3.05 23.26 -4.43
N CYS A 104 -3.64 22.67 -3.39
CA CYS A 104 -3.80 23.31 -2.10
C CYS A 104 -3.49 22.33 -0.98
N ARG A 105 -2.82 22.80 0.06
CA ARG A 105 -2.60 22.05 1.29
C ARG A 105 -3.83 22.19 2.18
N LEU A 106 -4.40 21.06 2.58
CA LEU A 106 -5.54 20.98 3.49
C LEU A 106 -5.06 20.47 4.85
N GLN A 107 -5.56 21.09 5.93
CA GLN A 107 -5.19 20.78 7.30
C GLN A 107 -5.90 19.53 7.80
N CYS A 108 -5.15 18.59 8.38
CA CYS A 108 -5.71 17.44 9.07
C CYS A 108 -6.21 17.84 10.47
N LYS A 109 -7.20 17.12 10.99
CA LYS A 109 -7.66 17.28 12.36
C LYS A 109 -6.56 16.83 13.34
N ASN A 110 -6.33 17.60 14.40
CA ASN A 110 -5.22 17.36 15.34
C ASN A 110 -5.19 15.94 15.93
N ASP A 111 -6.35 15.35 16.22
CA ASP A 111 -6.46 14.01 16.81
C ASP A 111 -6.32 12.86 15.79
N PHE A 112 -6.25 13.18 14.49
CA PHE A 112 -6.22 12.18 13.43
C PHE A 112 -4.84 11.51 13.27
N TYR A 113 -3.77 12.19 13.71
CA TYR A 113 -2.41 11.66 13.72
C TYR A 113 -1.85 11.72 15.14
N VAL A 114 -2.22 10.75 15.97
CA VAL A 114 -1.61 10.57 17.29
C VAL A 114 -0.20 9.99 17.12
N CYS A 115 0.75 10.83 16.73
CA CYS A 115 2.18 10.61 16.98
C CYS A 115 2.48 11.23 18.35
N SER A 116 3.15 10.50 19.24
CA SER A 116 3.36 10.82 20.67
C SER A 116 4.24 12.05 20.96
N ASP A 117 4.57 12.82 19.95
CA ASP A 117 5.50 13.93 19.95
C ASP A 117 4.69 15.24 19.92
N TYR A 118 4.56 15.84 21.12
CA TYR A 118 3.85 17.10 21.44
C TYR A 118 4.30 18.35 20.63
N THR A 119 5.19 18.20 19.66
CA THR A 119 5.72 19.26 18.79
C THR A 119 5.19 19.20 17.36
N SER A 120 4.30 18.26 17.05
CA SER A 120 3.80 18.06 15.69
C SER A 120 2.76 19.13 15.34
N ALA A 121 3.14 20.12 14.51
CA ALA A 121 2.22 21.02 13.84
C ALA A 121 1.07 20.22 13.18
N PRO A 122 -0.13 20.79 12.99
CA PRO A 122 -1.19 20.11 12.28
C PRO A 122 -0.65 19.63 10.93
N ARG A 123 -0.71 18.33 10.69
CA ARG A 123 -0.22 17.76 9.42
C ARG A 123 -1.08 18.33 8.29
N GLU A 124 -0.44 18.92 7.31
CA GLU A 124 -1.09 19.36 6.09
C GLU A 124 -0.82 18.35 4.98
N VAL A 125 -1.82 18.07 4.16
CA VAL A 125 -1.69 17.17 3.01
C VAL A 125 -1.98 17.97 1.75
N LEU A 126 -1.14 17.80 0.73
CA LEU A 126 -1.32 18.45 -0.57
C LEU A 126 -2.41 17.73 -1.37
N PHE A 127 -3.39 18.48 -1.86
CA PHE A 127 -4.46 17.99 -2.71
C PHE A 127 -4.42 18.65 -4.08
N GLU A 128 -4.68 17.84 -5.10
CA GLU A 128 -5.11 18.30 -6.42
C GLU A 128 -6.64 18.48 -6.37
N ILE A 129 -7.10 19.72 -6.50
CA ILE A 129 -8.52 20.09 -6.46
C ILE A 129 -8.98 20.43 -7.87
N LYS A 130 -9.82 19.58 -8.44
CA LYS A 130 -10.51 19.85 -9.70
C LYS A 130 -11.92 20.38 -9.41
N GLY A 131 -12.26 21.52 -9.99
CA GLY A 131 -13.50 22.23 -9.71
C GLY A 131 -14.26 22.65 -10.95
N HIS A 132 -15.58 22.66 -10.89
CA HIS A 132 -16.44 23.19 -11.96
C HIS A 132 -17.72 23.84 -11.41
N PRO A 133 -18.05 25.06 -11.83
CA PRO A 133 -19.29 25.72 -11.44
C PRO A 133 -20.48 25.09 -12.15
N HIS A 134 -21.64 25.12 -11.49
CA HIS A 134 -22.90 24.62 -12.03
C HIS A 134 -23.96 25.72 -11.99
N PHE A 135 -24.60 25.92 -13.14
CA PHE A 135 -25.62 26.95 -13.35
C PHE A 135 -26.97 26.27 -13.65
N LEU A 136 -28.06 26.99 -13.39
CA LEU A 136 -29.39 26.51 -13.73
C LEU A 136 -29.55 26.38 -15.26
N PRO A 137 -30.14 25.28 -15.78
CA PRO A 137 -30.48 25.19 -17.20
C PRO A 137 -31.36 26.37 -17.59
N ASP A 138 -31.07 26.99 -18.74
CA ASP A 138 -31.79 28.15 -19.29
C ASP A 138 -31.66 29.47 -18.51
N SER A 139 -30.74 29.56 -17.55
CA SER A 139 -30.41 30.80 -16.82
C SER A 139 -28.90 30.94 -16.59
N THR A 140 -28.44 32.17 -16.39
CA THR A 140 -27.07 32.47 -15.93
C THR A 140 -26.95 32.43 -14.41
N LYS A 141 -27.98 31.96 -13.69
CA LYS A 141 -27.98 31.87 -12.24
C LYS A 141 -27.08 30.73 -11.76
N PHE A 142 -26.06 31.09 -10.96
CA PHE A 142 -25.20 30.14 -10.26
C PHE A 142 -26.02 29.32 -9.24
N LEU A 143 -25.77 28.01 -9.17
CA LEU A 143 -26.41 27.10 -8.22
C LEU A 143 -25.43 26.62 -7.16
N CYS A 144 -24.34 26.00 -7.61
CA CYS A 144 -23.33 25.44 -6.74
C CYS A 144 -22.03 25.22 -7.50
N TYR A 145 -20.98 24.92 -6.77
CA TYR A 145 -19.68 24.59 -7.31
C TYR A 145 -19.31 23.16 -6.93
N PHE A 146 -19.13 22.28 -7.90
CA PHE A 146 -18.68 20.92 -7.64
C PHE A 146 -17.16 20.90 -7.63
N ALA A 147 -16.58 20.29 -6.61
CA ALA A 147 -15.14 20.08 -6.53
C ALA A 147 -14.81 18.66 -6.09
N MET A 148 -13.68 18.17 -6.58
CA MET A 148 -13.09 16.89 -6.21
C MET A 148 -11.65 17.16 -5.78
N ALA A 149 -11.34 16.86 -4.53
CA ALA A 149 -9.99 16.98 -3.98
C ALA A 149 -9.37 15.59 -3.82
N LYS A 150 -8.30 15.33 -4.56
CA LYS A 150 -7.55 14.08 -4.52
C LYS A 150 -6.17 14.31 -3.91
N PRO A 151 -5.69 13.47 -2.98
CA PRO A 151 -4.34 13.59 -2.45
C PRO A 151 -3.29 13.55 -3.57
N TYR A 152 -2.32 14.47 -3.51
CA TYR A 152 -1.18 14.55 -4.40
C TYR A 152 0.13 14.29 -3.64
N PRO A 153 1.00 13.38 -4.13
CA PRO A 153 0.79 12.49 -5.28
C PRO A 153 -0.26 11.42 -4.98
N SER A 154 -0.97 10.95 -6.00
CA SER A 154 -1.98 9.90 -5.83
C SER A 154 -1.38 8.63 -5.26
N ARG A 155 -2.19 7.78 -4.59
CA ARG A 155 -1.74 6.47 -4.10
C ARG A 155 -1.06 5.62 -5.20
N ASN A 156 -1.60 5.65 -6.42
CA ASN A 156 -1.01 4.93 -7.55
C ASN A 156 0.35 5.51 -7.95
N THR A 157 0.47 6.85 -7.95
CA THR A 157 1.73 7.54 -8.21
C THR A 157 2.76 7.24 -7.12
N ALA A 158 2.37 7.27 -5.85
CA ALA A 158 3.23 6.91 -4.72
C ALA A 158 3.70 5.45 -4.80
N MET A 159 2.79 4.51 -5.09
CA MET A 159 3.14 3.10 -5.30
C MET A 159 4.11 2.91 -6.48
N LEU A 160 3.90 3.64 -7.57
CA LEU A 160 4.81 3.61 -8.71
C LEU A 160 6.18 4.17 -8.34
N ASN A 161 6.24 5.28 -7.61
CA ASN A 161 7.49 5.88 -7.15
C ASN A 161 8.28 4.89 -6.28
N THR A 162 7.64 4.25 -5.29
CA THR A 162 8.27 3.21 -4.45
C THR A 162 8.73 2.01 -5.28
N PHE A 163 7.93 1.57 -6.25
CA PHE A 163 8.32 0.48 -7.15
C PHE A 163 9.56 0.84 -7.97
N LEU A 164 9.62 2.06 -8.50
CA LEU A 164 10.77 2.55 -9.27
C LEU A 164 12.02 2.67 -8.40
N GLU A 165 11.90 3.19 -7.17
CA GLU A 165 12.99 3.22 -6.18
C GLU A 165 13.53 1.82 -5.89
N LEU A 166 12.65 0.87 -5.59
CA LEU A 166 13.04 -0.53 -5.34
C LEU A 166 13.70 -1.16 -6.56
N LYS A 167 13.24 -0.83 -7.77
CA LYS A 167 13.85 -1.34 -9.00
C LYS A 167 15.25 -0.79 -9.21
N MET A 168 15.46 0.50 -8.99
CA MET A 168 16.78 1.13 -9.07
C MET A 168 17.74 0.53 -8.04
N GLU A 169 17.29 0.34 -6.80
CA GLU A 169 18.12 -0.27 -5.75
C GLU A 169 18.43 -1.73 -6.08
N ASN A 170 17.48 -2.50 -6.60
CA ASN A 170 17.71 -3.89 -7.01
C ASN A 170 18.77 -3.97 -8.13
N GLU A 171 18.69 -3.10 -9.14
CA GLU A 171 19.70 -3.05 -10.20
C GLU A 171 21.09 -2.70 -9.65
N ARG A 172 21.18 -1.71 -8.75
CA ARG A 172 22.41 -1.33 -8.07
C ARG A 172 22.99 -2.49 -7.24
N LEU A 173 22.14 -3.21 -6.50
CA LEU A 173 22.54 -4.38 -5.73
C LEU A 173 23.03 -5.53 -6.62
N GLN A 174 22.36 -5.78 -7.76
CA GLN A 174 22.78 -6.79 -8.73
C GLN A 174 24.14 -6.47 -9.34
N GLN A 175 24.39 -5.21 -9.71
CA GLN A 175 25.71 -4.76 -10.18
C GLN A 175 26.78 -4.98 -9.12
N ARG A 176 26.49 -4.65 -7.84
CA ARG A 176 27.43 -4.88 -6.74
C ARG A 176 27.71 -6.37 -6.49
N ILE A 177 26.70 -7.22 -6.59
CA ILE A 177 26.86 -8.69 -6.48
C ILE A 177 27.77 -9.20 -7.60
N LEU A 178 27.59 -8.72 -8.84
CA LEU A 178 28.41 -9.13 -9.97
C LEU A 178 29.87 -8.70 -9.79
N GLU A 179 30.11 -7.47 -9.35
CA GLU A 179 31.45 -6.95 -9.04
C GLU A 179 32.15 -7.81 -7.99
N LEU A 180 31.48 -8.08 -6.87
CA LEU A 180 32.02 -8.90 -5.77
C LEU A 180 32.28 -10.35 -6.21
N ARG A 181 31.41 -10.95 -7.02
CA ARG A 181 31.63 -12.30 -7.58
C ARG A 181 32.84 -12.33 -8.50
N THR A 182 33.03 -11.30 -9.30
CA THR A 182 34.19 -11.19 -10.21
C THR A 182 35.48 -11.06 -9.41
N GLN A 183 35.49 -10.21 -8.37
CA GLN A 183 36.63 -10.04 -7.47
C GLN A 183 36.95 -11.32 -6.67
N SER A 184 35.92 -12.05 -6.22
CA SER A 184 36.12 -13.35 -5.57
C SER A 184 36.69 -14.38 -6.54
N ALA A 185 36.23 -14.40 -7.80
CA ALA A 185 36.73 -15.33 -8.80
C ALA A 185 38.20 -15.04 -9.13
N THR A 186 38.59 -13.77 -9.28
CA THR A 186 40.01 -13.40 -9.51
C THR A 186 40.88 -13.72 -8.31
N LEU A 187 40.42 -13.49 -7.08
CA LEU A 187 41.14 -13.89 -5.86
C LEU A 187 41.24 -15.42 -5.71
N SER A 188 40.24 -16.18 -6.14
CA SER A 188 40.29 -17.65 -6.12
C SER A 188 41.12 -18.27 -7.25
N ALA A 189 41.21 -17.59 -8.40
CA ALA A 189 42.01 -18.00 -9.55
C ALA A 189 43.50 -17.63 -9.41
N ALA A 190 43.83 -16.71 -8.49
CA ALA A 190 45.19 -16.56 -8.01
C ALA A 190 45.56 -17.79 -7.16
N GLU A 191 46.20 -18.78 -7.79
CA GLU A 191 46.79 -19.92 -7.09
C GLU A 191 47.67 -19.47 -5.91
N PRO A 192 47.78 -20.28 -4.84
CA PRO A 192 48.72 -20.00 -3.76
C PRO A 192 50.13 -19.89 -4.37
N MET A 193 50.80 -18.78 -4.08
CA MET A 193 52.21 -18.57 -4.39
C MET A 193 52.99 -19.87 -4.15
N PRO A 194 53.82 -20.34 -5.10
CA PRO A 194 54.52 -21.61 -4.93
C PRO A 194 55.34 -21.52 -3.65
N PHE A 195 55.08 -22.45 -2.74
CA PHE A 195 55.90 -22.64 -1.56
C PHE A 195 57.31 -22.93 -2.03
N SER A 196 58.20 -21.94 -1.94
CA SER A 196 59.61 -22.10 -2.24
C SER A 196 60.14 -23.27 -1.42
N GLN A 197 60.68 -24.28 -2.10
CA GLN A 197 61.32 -25.43 -1.46
C GLN A 197 62.33 -24.97 -0.39
N PRO A 198 62.52 -25.75 0.69
CA PRO A 198 63.48 -25.42 1.73
C PRO A 198 64.90 -25.43 1.15
N HIS A 199 65.55 -24.27 1.12
CA HIS A 199 66.98 -24.19 0.88
C HIS A 199 67.75 -24.98 1.96
N PRO A 200 68.84 -25.70 1.60
CA PRO A 200 69.67 -26.37 2.58
C PRO A 200 70.28 -25.34 3.54
N ARG A 201 70.17 -25.66 4.84
CA ARG A 201 70.73 -24.90 5.97
C ARG A 201 72.16 -24.45 5.70
N ALA A 202 72.40 -23.14 5.68
CA ALA A 202 73.70 -22.59 6.02
C ALA A 202 73.89 -22.65 7.55
N PRO A 203 75.08 -22.98 8.07
CA PRO A 203 75.32 -23.01 9.51
C PRO A 203 75.36 -21.59 10.07
N LEU A 204 74.55 -21.31 11.09
CA LEU A 204 74.69 -20.12 11.90
C LEU A 204 75.97 -20.23 12.76
N PRO A 205 76.78 -19.16 12.88
CA PRO A 205 77.84 -19.11 13.86
C PRO A 205 77.25 -18.85 15.26
N HIS A 206 77.84 -19.55 16.21
CA HIS A 206 77.49 -19.62 17.61
C HIS A 206 77.96 -18.38 18.39
N GLY A 207 77.15 -17.95 19.37
CA GLY A 207 77.52 -17.06 20.49
C GLY A 207 76.95 -15.64 20.36
N TYR A 208 76.33 -15.01 21.36
CA TYR A 208 76.88 -14.78 22.70
C TYR A 208 75.78 -14.20 23.66
N TYR A 209 75.60 -14.86 24.81
CA TYR A 209 75.17 -14.38 26.15
C TYR A 209 73.77 -13.82 26.51
N GLY A 210 73.24 -14.41 27.61
CA GLY A 210 72.46 -13.76 28.70
C GLY A 210 70.99 -14.21 28.80
N ARG A 211 70.58 -15.23 29.58
CA ARG A 211 70.33 -15.27 31.06
C ARG A 211 69.33 -14.18 31.50
N TYR A 212 68.10 -14.43 31.98
CA TYR A 212 67.70 -15.11 33.23
C TYR A 212 66.22 -15.57 33.23
N GLU A 213 65.97 -16.61 34.03
CA GLU A 213 64.78 -16.92 34.87
C GLU A 213 63.47 -17.46 34.26
N ASP A 214 63.31 -18.77 34.49
CA ASP A 214 62.08 -19.55 34.57
C ASP A 214 61.39 -19.30 35.92
N MET A 215 60.11 -18.95 35.91
CA MET A 215 59.09 -19.33 36.90
C MET A 215 57.73 -18.77 36.46
N GLY A 216 56.70 -19.63 36.45
CA GLY A 216 55.34 -19.18 36.77
C GLY A 216 54.31 -19.31 35.66
N ASN A 217 53.69 -20.48 35.62
CA ASN A 217 52.38 -20.77 35.06
C ASN A 217 51.34 -19.71 35.48
N GLY A 218 50.79 -18.97 34.52
CA GLY A 218 49.74 -17.97 34.77
C GLY A 218 49.22 -17.37 33.47
N THR A 219 47.93 -17.59 33.20
CA THR A 219 47.15 -17.04 32.10
C THR A 219 47.16 -15.49 32.08
N PRO A 220 47.36 -14.85 30.92
CA PRO A 220 46.76 -13.53 30.65
C PRO A 220 46.16 -13.50 29.22
N GLY A 221 44.90 -13.14 29.01
CA GLY A 221 44.42 -11.77 29.20
C GLY A 221 44.60 -10.98 27.90
N THR A 222 43.75 -11.19 26.89
CA THR A 222 43.64 -10.31 25.72
C THR A 222 42.86 -9.03 26.08
N PRO A 223 43.25 -7.86 25.56
CA PRO A 223 42.75 -6.57 26.03
C PRO A 223 41.35 -6.27 25.50
N ILE A 224 40.55 -5.71 26.40
CA ILE A 224 39.28 -5.04 26.14
C ILE A 224 39.55 -3.70 25.45
N VAL A 225 39.00 -3.50 24.27
CA VAL A 225 38.51 -2.19 23.81
C VAL A 225 37.03 -2.36 23.54
N GLY A 226 36.24 -1.83 24.47
CA GLY A 226 34.78 -1.84 24.41
C GLY A 226 34.26 -0.78 23.46
N PHE A 227 33.17 -1.12 22.78
CA PHE A 227 32.10 -0.17 22.51
C PHE A 227 30.78 -0.93 22.63
N ASP A 228 29.99 -0.53 23.62
CA ASP A 228 28.74 -1.17 24.03
C ASP A 228 27.62 -0.97 23.00
N THR A 229 27.02 -2.06 22.53
CA THR A 229 25.61 -2.08 22.13
C THR A 229 24.94 -3.35 22.65
N ASN A 230 24.23 -3.17 23.76
CA ASN A 230 23.45 -4.18 24.44
C ASN A 230 22.15 -4.43 23.64
N VAL A 231 22.13 -5.47 22.79
CA VAL A 231 20.90 -6.04 22.22
C VAL A 231 20.87 -7.52 22.60
N VAL A 232 20.23 -7.82 23.72
CA VAL A 232 19.97 -9.21 24.13
C VAL A 232 18.74 -9.69 23.34
N VAL A 233 18.99 -10.40 22.24
CA VAL A 233 17.97 -11.22 21.57
C VAL A 233 17.78 -12.48 22.40
N SER A 234 16.76 -12.51 23.26
CA SER A 234 16.34 -13.75 23.93
C SER A 234 15.43 -14.54 23.01
N ALA A 235 15.88 -15.73 22.60
CA ALA A 235 15.09 -16.71 21.87
C ALA A 235 13.94 -17.27 22.76
N PRO A 236 12.74 -17.55 22.23
CA PRO A 236 11.67 -18.12 23.03
C PRO A 236 11.90 -19.61 23.23
N ARG A 237 11.91 -20.06 24.50
CA ARG A 237 11.82 -21.46 24.88
C ARG A 237 10.34 -21.88 24.85
N LEU A 238 10.07 -23.03 24.22
CA LEU A 238 8.79 -23.73 24.30
C LEU A 238 8.57 -24.20 25.74
N GLY A 239 7.42 -23.87 26.31
CA GLY A 239 6.97 -24.29 27.63
C GLY A 239 5.73 -25.17 27.51
N GLU A 240 5.78 -26.30 28.21
CA GLU A 240 4.78 -27.36 28.34
C GLU A 240 3.58 -26.95 29.21
N ASP A 241 2.53 -27.75 29.09
CA ASP A 241 1.17 -27.61 29.58
C ASP A 241 1.02 -27.74 31.10
N ASP A 242 0.03 -27.05 31.70
CA ASP A 242 -0.58 -27.45 32.98
C ASP A 242 -2.01 -26.88 33.14
N GLU A 243 -2.96 -27.76 33.50
CA GLU A 243 -4.38 -27.48 33.75
C GLU A 243 -4.66 -27.13 35.22
N GLY A 244 -5.65 -26.26 35.49
CA GLY A 244 -6.16 -26.02 36.85
C GLY A 244 -7.40 -25.12 36.92
N ASP A 245 -8.45 -25.63 37.57
CA ASP A 245 -9.88 -25.26 37.55
C ASP A 245 -10.33 -24.13 38.52
N ALA A 246 -11.57 -23.66 38.30
CA ALA A 246 -12.61 -23.21 39.24
C ALA A 246 -12.92 -21.71 39.49
N ASN A 247 -13.94 -21.24 38.74
CA ASN A 247 -15.25 -20.68 39.18
C ASN A 247 -15.38 -19.37 40.00
N GLY A 248 -16.12 -18.40 39.44
CA GLY A 248 -16.74 -17.26 40.15
C GLY A 248 -17.32 -16.18 39.19
N PRO A 249 -18.62 -15.85 39.21
CA PRO A 249 -19.25 -15.02 38.16
C PRO A 249 -19.28 -13.54 38.55
N ARG A 250 -19.04 -12.62 37.59
CA ARG A 250 -19.52 -11.23 37.68
C ARG A 250 -19.64 -10.57 36.31
N ASN A 251 -20.85 -10.07 36.08
CA ASN A 251 -21.35 -9.37 34.91
C ASN A 251 -20.67 -8.00 34.74
N THR A 252 -19.85 -7.83 33.70
CA THR A 252 -19.47 -6.51 33.18
C THR A 252 -19.37 -6.51 31.65
N LYS A 253 -20.08 -5.55 31.08
CA LYS A 253 -20.17 -5.08 29.70
C LYS A 253 -18.95 -5.44 28.84
N ARG A 254 -19.20 -6.15 27.73
CA ARG A 254 -18.22 -6.53 26.69
C ARG A 254 -17.46 -5.31 26.16
N LEU A 255 -16.31 -5.01 26.78
CA LEU A 255 -15.21 -4.29 26.14
C LEU A 255 -14.66 -5.19 25.04
N LYS A 256 -14.66 -4.69 23.81
CA LYS A 256 -14.20 -5.38 22.61
C LYS A 256 -12.70 -5.66 22.79
N ARG A 257 -12.40 -6.89 23.16
CA ARG A 257 -11.04 -7.43 23.35
C ARG A 257 -10.29 -7.22 22.02
N VAL A 258 -9.36 -6.27 22.00
CA VAL A 258 -8.37 -6.10 20.94
C VAL A 258 -7.54 -7.38 20.94
N TYR A 259 -7.84 -8.27 20.00
CA TYR A 259 -7.11 -9.52 19.85
C TYR A 259 -5.78 -9.19 19.18
N GLY A 260 -4.70 -9.47 19.89
CA GLY A 260 -3.35 -9.36 19.39
C GLY A 260 -3.10 -10.27 18.18
N THR A 261 -2.27 -9.75 17.28
CA THR A 261 -1.22 -10.48 16.58
C THR A 261 -1.63 -11.72 15.76
N GLU A 262 -2.45 -11.51 14.73
CA GLU A 262 -2.18 -12.11 13.42
C GLU A 262 -2.38 -10.99 12.39
N GLN A 263 -1.29 -10.32 11.99
CA GLN A 263 -1.32 -9.30 10.94
C GLN A 263 -1.58 -10.00 9.60
N HIS A 264 -2.84 -10.32 9.32
CA HIS A 264 -3.21 -10.92 8.06
C HIS A 264 -3.12 -9.87 6.95
N VAL A 265 -2.58 -10.28 5.80
CA VAL A 265 -2.48 -9.44 4.60
C VAL A 265 -3.10 -10.21 3.45
N CYS A 266 -4.04 -9.58 2.74
CA CYS A 266 -4.67 -10.22 1.59
C CYS A 266 -3.64 -10.38 0.47
N VAL A 267 -3.38 -11.62 0.04
CA VAL A 267 -2.41 -11.91 -1.02
C VAL A 267 -2.82 -11.29 -2.37
N THR A 268 -4.12 -11.06 -2.60
CA THR A 268 -4.62 -10.50 -3.87
C THR A 268 -4.64 -8.97 -3.90
N CYS A 269 -5.04 -8.32 -2.81
CA CYS A 269 -5.24 -6.86 -2.81
C CYS A 269 -4.41 -6.10 -1.76
N GLY A 270 -3.57 -6.79 -0.98
CA GLY A 270 -2.68 -6.18 0.02
C GLY A 270 -3.37 -5.58 1.25
N ARG A 271 -4.70 -5.63 1.32
CA ARG A 271 -5.46 -5.08 2.45
C ARG A 271 -5.11 -5.81 3.75
N THR A 272 -4.94 -5.07 4.84
CA THR A 272 -4.62 -5.58 6.20
C THR A 272 -5.78 -5.50 7.18
N ASP A 273 -6.85 -4.80 6.82
CA ASP A 273 -8.06 -4.60 7.59
C ASP A 273 -9.25 -5.32 6.94
N SER A 274 -9.57 -6.54 7.37
CA SER A 274 -10.75 -7.26 6.85
C SER A 274 -11.69 -7.67 7.97
N PRO A 275 -13.02 -7.49 7.81
CA PRO A 275 -13.99 -7.95 8.81
C PRO A 275 -14.01 -9.49 8.92
N GLU A 276 -13.58 -10.20 7.87
CA GLU A 276 -13.46 -11.66 7.86
C GLU A 276 -12.32 -12.08 6.91
N TRP A 277 -11.48 -13.01 7.36
CA TRP A 277 -10.40 -13.59 6.58
C TRP A 277 -10.79 -14.96 6.05
N ARG A 278 -10.73 -15.14 4.73
CA ARG A 278 -11.17 -16.34 4.02
C ARG A 278 -9.97 -17.14 3.50
N LYS A 279 -10.20 -18.43 3.21
CA LYS A 279 -9.20 -19.32 2.58
C LYS A 279 -8.94 -18.88 1.14
N GLY A 280 -7.66 -18.84 0.78
CA GLY A 280 -7.17 -18.54 -0.56
C GLY A 280 -6.31 -19.68 -1.13
N PRO A 281 -5.68 -19.44 -2.28
CA PRO A 281 -4.82 -20.42 -2.94
C PRO A 281 -3.62 -20.85 -2.07
N THR A 282 -3.13 -19.95 -1.23
CA THR A 282 -1.94 -20.15 -0.40
C THR A 282 -2.25 -20.68 1.01
N GLY A 283 -3.53 -20.95 1.34
CA GLY A 283 -3.93 -21.51 2.63
C GLY A 283 -5.03 -20.73 3.36
N PRO A 284 -5.35 -21.10 4.63
CA PRO A 284 -6.38 -20.44 5.42
C PRO A 284 -6.03 -18.99 5.73
N LYS A 285 -7.04 -18.12 5.84
CA LYS A 285 -6.92 -16.70 6.19
C LYS A 285 -5.96 -15.86 5.32
N THR A 286 -5.75 -16.24 4.06
CA THR A 286 -4.84 -15.56 3.13
C THR A 286 -5.51 -14.50 2.24
N LEU A 287 -6.86 -14.46 2.24
CA LEU A 287 -7.63 -13.49 1.46
C LEU A 287 -8.58 -12.71 2.36
N CYS A 288 -8.76 -11.43 2.05
CA CYS A 288 -9.83 -10.62 2.64
C CYS A 288 -11.21 -11.15 2.22
N ASN A 289 -12.27 -10.68 2.87
CA ASN A 289 -13.63 -11.10 2.58
C ASN A 289 -14.01 -10.99 1.08
N ALA A 290 -13.73 -9.84 0.44
CA ALA A 290 -14.08 -9.61 -0.95
C ALA A 290 -13.29 -10.51 -1.93
N CYS A 291 -11.97 -10.62 -1.75
CA CYS A 291 -11.12 -11.48 -2.59
C CYS A 291 -11.43 -12.96 -2.37
N GLY A 292 -11.68 -13.38 -1.13
CA GLY A 292 -12.03 -14.75 -0.78
C GLY A 292 -13.36 -15.21 -1.37
N LEU A 293 -14.38 -14.33 -1.42
CA LEU A 293 -15.65 -14.65 -2.09
C LEU A 293 -15.49 -14.83 -3.60
N ARG A 294 -14.64 -14.02 -4.24
CA ARG A 294 -14.32 -14.18 -5.68
C ARG A 294 -13.58 -15.47 -5.95
N TRP A 295 -12.60 -15.79 -5.09
CA TRP A 295 -11.85 -17.04 -5.16
C TRP A 295 -12.76 -18.26 -4.98
N ALA A 296 -13.62 -18.27 -3.97
CA ALA A 296 -14.57 -19.36 -3.73
C ALA A 296 -15.51 -19.59 -4.92
N LYS A 297 -16.02 -18.51 -5.56
CA LYS A 297 -16.82 -18.62 -6.79
C LYS A 297 -16.01 -19.19 -7.96
N LYS A 298 -14.74 -18.79 -8.10
CA LYS A 298 -13.84 -19.32 -9.14
C LYS A 298 -13.59 -20.81 -8.92
N VAL A 299 -13.22 -21.23 -7.70
CA VAL A 299 -12.94 -22.64 -7.37
C VAL A 299 -14.16 -23.53 -7.58
N ARG A 300 -15.37 -23.08 -7.23
CA ARG A 300 -16.61 -23.84 -7.50
C ARG A 300 -16.86 -24.03 -9.00
N LYS A 301 -16.62 -22.98 -9.79
CA LYS A 301 -16.76 -23.03 -11.25
C LYS A 301 -15.71 -23.92 -11.93
N THR A 302 -14.49 -24.01 -11.39
CA THR A 302 -13.46 -24.91 -11.91
C THR A 302 -13.64 -26.35 -11.41
N GLY A 303 -14.15 -26.55 -10.18
CA GLY A 303 -14.40 -27.86 -9.59
C GLY A 303 -15.60 -28.61 -10.18
N GLU A 304 -16.53 -27.91 -10.83
CA GLU A 304 -17.62 -28.53 -11.61
C GLU A 304 -17.16 -29.04 -12.99
N ALA A 305 -15.92 -28.75 -13.42
CA ALA A 305 -15.38 -29.19 -14.72
C ALA A 305 -14.47 -30.43 -14.64
N GLU A 306 -14.16 -30.94 -13.44
CA GLU A 306 -13.26 -32.10 -13.23
C GLU A 306 -13.99 -33.28 -12.52
N GLY A 307 -15.31 -33.38 -12.69
CA GLY A 307 -16.16 -34.35 -11.98
C GLY A 307 -17.03 -35.26 -12.86
N GLU A 308 -16.71 -35.43 -14.15
CA GLU A 308 -17.47 -36.36 -15.02
C GLU A 308 -16.51 -37.14 -15.91
N GLY A 309 -16.20 -38.38 -15.50
CA GLY A 309 -15.52 -39.36 -16.33
C GLY A 309 -14.47 -40.19 -15.60
N ASP A 310 -14.91 -41.14 -14.75
CA ASP A 310 -14.38 -42.51 -14.80
C ASP A 310 -15.18 -43.45 -13.86
N ILE A 311 -16.28 -44.02 -14.36
CA ILE A 311 -16.72 -45.39 -13.98
C ILE A 311 -17.33 -46.01 -15.25
N THR A 312 -16.53 -46.74 -16.02
CA THR A 312 -17.07 -47.71 -16.99
C THR A 312 -16.33 -49.04 -16.90
N GLN A 313 -17.11 -50.06 -16.53
CA GLN A 313 -16.97 -51.50 -16.83
C GLN A 313 -15.91 -52.34 -16.11
N GLN A 314 -16.40 -53.13 -15.15
CA GLN A 314 -16.33 -54.60 -15.25
C GLN A 314 -17.44 -55.26 -14.44
N ALA A 315 -18.46 -55.78 -15.13
CA ALA A 315 -19.29 -56.87 -14.65
C ALA A 315 -19.99 -57.52 -15.84
N SER A 316 -19.35 -58.56 -16.36
CA SER A 316 -19.92 -59.54 -17.29
C SER A 316 -21.10 -60.25 -16.64
N GLY A 317 -22.18 -60.41 -17.40
CA GLY A 317 -23.38 -61.10 -16.95
C GLY A 317 -23.18 -62.59 -16.67
N SER A 318 -24.04 -63.10 -15.80
CA SER A 318 -24.55 -64.48 -15.86
C SER A 318 -25.92 -64.47 -15.20
N GLY A 319 -26.93 -64.87 -15.98
CA GLY A 319 -28.29 -65.09 -15.51
C GLY A 319 -28.49 -66.51 -14.94
N THR A 320 -29.78 -66.82 -14.72
CA THR A 320 -30.42 -68.07 -14.23
C THR A 320 -30.91 -67.86 -12.80
N VAL A 321 -32.18 -67.49 -12.57
CA VAL A 321 -33.42 -68.30 -12.61
C VAL A 321 -33.39 -69.42 -11.56
N PHE A 322 -34.30 -69.27 -10.58
CA PHE A 322 -34.58 -70.03 -9.35
C PHE A 322 -33.69 -69.73 -8.15
#